data_AF-A0A7C9VI75-F1
#
_entry.id   AF-A0A7C9VI75-F1
#
_cell.length_a   1.000
_cell.length_b   1.000
_cell.length_c   1.000
_cell.angle_alpha   90.00
_cell.angle_beta   90.00
_cell.angle_gamma   90.00
#
_symmetry.space_group_name_H-M   'P 1'
#
loop_
_entity.id
_entity.type
_entity.pdbx_description
1 polymer ?
#
loop_
_entity_poly.entity_id
_entity_poly.type
_entity_poly.pdbx_seq_one_letter_code
_entity_poly.pdbx_strand_id
1 'polypeptide(L)'
;SGAADATAVRGWRATLEARIAESEGRIALLSELAKEIVRLPPLIQEGKDLRAQLEVGDARRTAAEQAKTSVQQQLDAVRKRIAEIATHIRQVQSALDNLKWVRDQRPGYASTINALNIQTERLNRATEAITADRNRSVTASTDLQQKSNQLAMSVERQAAARKRSADLDALHATLGPWKASMDRLAEIRQQEAALNKTLLELGAAEPTLQAQLDTGNPQQTAFERVIADADRSQSELRQLLSQLQKHVTDGNCPLCGFDHGSQDELVRHIQEQMTLDSAGTARTELAGLRQRIQEITRQLAGNREAQKSVQAQLSQLANDRIARDRQINTWANTADGLGLNASAGLTELTRQISANATEARTEIEDSNAAVKAAANAADAAKAAVDALTKSISQQESAKT
;
A
#
# COMPACT_ATOMS: atom_id res chain seq x y z
N SER A 1 216.85 -46.39 42.13
CA SER A 1 217.28 -45.26 41.28
C SER A 1 216.24 -45.07 40.19
N GLY A 2 215.92 -43.82 39.85
CA GLY A 2 215.15 -43.50 38.64
C GLY A 2 213.75 -42.96 38.91
N ALA A 3 213.68 -41.64 38.97
CA ALA A 3 212.47 -40.84 39.08
C ALA A 3 211.57 -40.94 37.84
N ALA A 4 210.26 -40.92 38.06
CA ALA A 4 209.33 -40.09 37.31
C ALA A 4 208.11 -39.78 38.19
N ASP A 5 207.67 -38.52 38.10
CA ASP A 5 206.96 -37.72 39.09
C ASP A 5 205.45 -38.04 39.22
N ALA A 6 205.00 -38.23 40.46
CA ALA A 6 203.69 -38.70 40.87
C ALA A 6 202.55 -37.66 40.78
N THR A 7 202.83 -36.47 40.24
CA THR A 7 201.88 -35.34 40.19
C THR A 7 201.25 -35.15 38.80
N ALA A 8 201.91 -35.55 37.72
CA ALA A 8 201.41 -35.37 36.34
C ALA A 8 200.39 -36.43 35.89
N VAL A 9 200.55 -37.69 36.29
CA VAL A 9 199.68 -38.79 35.83
C VAL A 9 198.28 -38.73 36.48
N ARG A 10 198.17 -38.11 37.66
CA ARG A 10 196.87 -37.84 38.30
C ARG A 10 196.04 -36.81 37.54
N GLY A 11 196.66 -35.92 36.77
CA GLY A 11 195.94 -34.99 35.89
C GLY A 11 195.26 -35.66 34.69
N TRP A 12 195.81 -36.77 34.18
CA TRP A 12 195.27 -37.48 33.01
C TRP A 12 194.07 -38.37 33.34
N ARG A 13 193.94 -38.73 34.61
CA ARG A 13 192.75 -39.42 35.12
C ARG A 13 191.51 -38.53 35.09
N ALA A 14 191.63 -37.23 35.39
CA ALA A 14 190.49 -36.33 35.47
C ALA A 14 189.90 -35.94 34.09
N THR A 15 190.75 -35.73 33.07
CA THR A 15 190.27 -35.26 31.75
C THR A 15 189.66 -36.38 30.90
N LEU A 16 190.10 -37.63 31.08
CA LEU A 16 189.50 -38.80 30.42
C LEU A 16 188.15 -39.19 31.04
N GLU A 17 188.04 -39.12 32.37
CA GLU A 17 186.77 -39.38 33.07
C GLU A 17 185.70 -38.33 32.68
N ALA A 18 186.09 -37.07 32.40
CA ALA A 18 185.15 -36.03 31.95
C ALA A 18 184.65 -36.22 30.50
N ARG A 19 185.48 -36.71 29.57
CA ARG A 19 185.06 -36.93 28.17
C ARG A 19 184.21 -38.18 27.94
N ILE A 20 184.36 -39.19 28.80
CA ILE A 20 183.52 -40.40 28.73
C ILE A 20 182.08 -40.08 29.17
N ALA A 21 181.92 -39.30 30.25
CA ALA A 21 180.60 -38.87 30.73
C ALA A 21 179.81 -38.03 29.71
N GLU A 22 180.48 -37.19 28.89
CA GLU A 22 179.80 -36.42 27.84
C GLU A 22 179.33 -37.30 26.66
N SER A 23 180.08 -38.36 26.34
CA SER A 23 179.69 -39.31 25.28
C SER A 23 178.48 -40.18 25.68
N GLU A 24 178.37 -40.52 26.97
CA GLU A 24 177.23 -41.23 27.53
C GLU A 24 175.96 -40.36 27.56
N GLY A 25 176.10 -39.04 27.73
CA GLY A 25 174.98 -38.10 27.69
C GLY A 25 174.30 -37.96 26.31
N ARG A 26 175.07 -38.01 25.20
CA ARG A 26 174.50 -37.87 23.84
C ARG A 26 173.87 -39.15 23.31
N ILE A 27 174.36 -40.31 23.72
CA ILE A 27 173.77 -41.61 23.34
C ILE A 27 172.40 -41.83 24.02
N ALA A 28 172.22 -41.35 25.26
CA ALA A 28 170.94 -41.44 25.95
C ALA A 28 169.84 -40.60 25.27
N LEU A 29 170.16 -39.40 24.76
CA LEU A 29 169.17 -38.50 24.15
C LEU A 29 168.66 -39.00 22.78
N LEU A 30 169.54 -39.61 21.97
CA LEU A 30 169.17 -40.18 20.68
C LEU A 30 168.32 -41.46 20.82
N SER A 31 168.41 -42.17 21.94
CA SER A 31 167.59 -43.35 22.24
C SER A 31 166.15 -43.00 22.64
N GLU A 32 165.92 -41.86 23.31
CA GLU A 32 164.54 -41.43 23.65
C GLU A 32 163.80 -40.83 22.44
N LEU A 33 164.47 -40.05 21.59
CA LEU A 33 163.85 -39.54 20.35
C LEU A 33 163.46 -40.65 19.37
N ALA A 34 164.16 -41.79 19.39
CA ALA A 34 163.78 -42.96 18.59
C ALA A 34 162.49 -43.65 19.07
N LYS A 35 162.12 -43.51 20.36
CA LYS A 35 160.87 -44.08 20.91
C LYS A 35 159.64 -43.22 20.58
N GLU A 36 159.79 -41.90 20.46
CA GLU A 36 158.66 -41.01 20.12
C GLU A 36 158.21 -41.12 18.66
N ILE A 37 159.11 -41.45 17.72
CA ILE A 37 158.74 -41.64 16.29
C ILE A 37 157.81 -42.85 16.09
N VAL A 38 157.87 -43.85 16.96
CA VAL A 38 156.97 -45.03 16.92
C VAL A 38 155.53 -44.70 17.36
N ARG A 39 155.29 -43.57 18.05
CA ARG A 39 153.97 -43.20 18.60
C ARG A 39 153.09 -42.32 17.69
N LEU A 40 153.55 -41.92 16.51
CA LEU A 40 152.78 -41.07 15.57
C LEU A 40 151.60 -41.76 14.85
N PRO A 41 151.70 -43.02 14.38
CA PRO A 41 150.59 -43.70 13.71
C PRO A 41 149.28 -43.85 14.51
N PRO A 42 149.25 -44.19 15.82
CA PRO A 42 147.99 -44.36 16.56
C PRO A 42 147.20 -43.05 16.77
N LEU A 43 147.88 -41.89 16.89
CA LEU A 43 147.19 -40.59 17.07
C LEU A 43 146.44 -40.13 15.81
N ILE A 44 146.88 -40.55 14.61
CA ILE A 44 146.18 -40.25 13.35
C ILE A 44 144.86 -41.05 13.25
N GLN A 45 144.81 -42.26 13.82
CA GLN A 45 143.60 -43.08 13.81
C GLN A 45 142.53 -42.53 14.76
N GLU A 46 142.92 -42.06 15.94
CA GLU A 46 142.01 -41.49 16.94
C GLU A 46 141.28 -40.22 16.40
N GLY A 47 141.99 -39.41 15.60
CA GLY A 47 141.39 -38.24 14.94
C GLY A 47 140.34 -38.59 13.86
N LYS A 48 140.42 -39.76 13.23
CA LYS A 48 139.41 -40.23 12.27
C LYS A 48 138.16 -40.74 12.99
N ASP A 49 138.33 -41.43 14.11
CA ASP A 49 137.21 -42.02 14.87
C ASP A 49 136.32 -40.93 15.49
N LEU A 50 136.90 -39.84 16.00
CA LEU A 50 136.15 -38.68 16.52
C LEU A 50 135.32 -37.97 15.44
N ARG A 51 135.84 -37.89 14.21
CA ARG A 51 135.12 -37.26 13.09
C ARG A 51 133.90 -38.08 12.66
N ALA A 52 134.00 -39.42 12.69
CA ALA A 52 132.87 -40.31 12.44
C ALA A 52 131.78 -40.22 13.54
N GLN A 53 132.16 -40.03 14.81
CA GLN A 53 131.19 -39.88 15.90
C GLN A 53 130.36 -38.58 15.78
N LEU A 54 130.95 -37.50 15.27
CA LEU A 54 130.22 -36.23 15.06
C LEU A 54 129.19 -36.33 13.93
N GLU A 55 129.51 -36.99 12.82
CA GLU A 55 128.54 -37.22 11.73
C GLU A 55 127.33 -38.06 12.19
N VAL A 56 127.56 -39.07 13.04
CA VAL A 56 126.49 -39.86 13.65
C VAL A 56 125.63 -39.01 14.60
N GLY A 57 126.24 -38.05 15.31
CA GLY A 57 125.55 -37.10 16.17
C GLY A 57 124.62 -36.15 15.40
N ASP A 58 125.11 -35.57 14.31
CA ASP A 58 124.34 -34.63 13.48
C ASP A 58 123.18 -35.33 12.74
N ALA A 59 123.39 -36.57 12.27
CA ALA A 59 122.31 -37.37 11.70
C ALA A 59 121.19 -37.63 12.72
N ARG A 60 121.52 -37.93 13.98
CA ARG A 60 120.55 -38.12 15.06
C ARG A 60 119.76 -36.85 15.39
N ARG A 61 120.42 -35.69 15.42
CA ARG A 61 119.77 -34.41 15.69
C ARG A 61 118.77 -34.03 14.59
N THR A 62 119.14 -34.27 13.34
CA THR A 62 118.29 -33.98 12.18
C THR A 62 117.03 -34.86 12.18
N ALA A 63 117.17 -36.15 12.49
CA ALA A 63 116.04 -37.08 12.64
C ALA A 63 115.09 -36.68 13.79
N ALA A 64 115.63 -36.18 14.91
CA ALA A 64 114.82 -35.75 16.06
C ALA A 64 113.98 -34.48 15.75
N GLU A 65 114.52 -33.51 15.01
CA GLU A 65 113.75 -32.33 14.59
C GLU A 65 112.68 -32.67 13.53
N GLN A 66 112.94 -33.64 12.64
CA GLN A 66 111.92 -34.18 11.75
C GLN A 66 110.80 -34.91 12.51
N ALA A 67 111.14 -35.68 13.54
CA ALA A 67 110.13 -36.32 14.41
C ALA A 67 109.30 -35.27 15.17
N LYS A 68 109.93 -34.24 15.72
CA LYS A 68 109.26 -33.14 16.43
C LYS A 68 108.30 -32.36 15.53
N THR A 69 108.72 -32.03 14.31
CA THR A 69 107.84 -31.35 13.33
C THR A 69 106.66 -32.23 12.92
N SER A 70 106.86 -33.54 12.73
CA SER A 70 105.78 -34.49 12.47
C SER A 70 104.77 -34.58 13.62
N VAL A 71 105.24 -34.68 14.87
CA VAL A 71 104.38 -34.69 16.06
C VAL A 71 103.60 -33.38 16.21
N GLN A 72 104.23 -32.23 15.94
CA GLN A 72 103.57 -30.94 15.99
C GLN A 72 102.44 -30.83 14.96
N GLN A 73 102.66 -31.30 13.72
CA GLN A 73 101.63 -31.36 12.69
C GLN A 73 100.47 -32.27 13.08
N GLN A 74 100.75 -33.43 13.67
CA GLN A 74 99.71 -34.33 14.19
C GLN A 74 98.91 -33.68 15.31
N LEU A 75 99.58 -32.95 16.21
CA LEU A 75 98.95 -32.27 17.33
C LEU A 75 98.03 -31.14 16.85
N ASP A 76 98.44 -30.37 15.84
CA ASP A 76 97.61 -29.31 15.26
C ASP A 76 96.43 -29.89 14.45
N ALA A 77 96.61 -31.02 13.77
CA ALA A 77 95.50 -31.74 13.13
C ALA A 77 94.47 -32.26 14.15
N VAL A 78 94.94 -32.81 15.27
CA VAL A 78 94.06 -33.23 16.38
C VAL A 78 93.35 -32.03 17.00
N ARG A 79 94.04 -30.91 17.23
CA ARG A 79 93.42 -29.66 17.72
C ARG A 79 92.33 -29.15 16.79
N LYS A 80 92.59 -29.14 15.48
CA LYS A 80 91.60 -28.74 14.47
C LYS A 80 90.37 -29.65 14.53
N ARG A 81 90.58 -30.96 14.60
CA ARG A 81 89.50 -31.95 14.70
C ARG A 81 88.68 -31.79 15.99
N ILE A 82 89.33 -31.48 17.12
CA ILE A 82 88.64 -31.16 18.38
C ILE A 82 87.78 -29.90 18.24
N ALA A 83 88.28 -28.85 17.58
CA ALA A 83 87.53 -27.61 17.36
C ALA A 83 86.31 -27.83 16.44
N GLU A 84 86.47 -28.63 15.39
CA GLU A 84 85.37 -29.03 14.49
C GLU A 84 84.30 -29.83 15.25
N ILE A 85 84.70 -30.83 16.04
CA ILE A 85 83.78 -31.61 16.90
C ILE A 85 83.06 -30.70 17.90
N ALA A 86 83.78 -29.78 18.57
CA ALA A 86 83.18 -28.85 19.51
C ALA A 86 82.17 -27.89 18.86
N THR A 87 82.40 -27.53 17.59
CA THR A 87 81.45 -26.71 16.81
C THR A 87 80.22 -27.53 16.44
N HIS A 88 80.41 -28.78 16.02
CA HIS A 88 79.32 -29.69 15.71
C HIS A 88 78.47 -30.01 16.94
N ILE A 89 79.09 -30.24 18.10
CA ILE A 89 78.39 -30.43 19.38
C ILE A 89 77.52 -29.21 19.70
N ARG A 90 78.04 -27.98 19.57
CA ARG A 90 77.27 -26.75 19.80
C ARG A 90 76.09 -26.60 18.82
N GLN A 91 76.30 -26.92 17.55
CA GLN A 91 75.24 -26.90 16.54
C GLN A 91 74.12 -27.91 16.87
N VAL A 92 74.50 -29.15 17.23
CA VAL A 92 73.55 -30.20 17.62
C VAL A 92 72.82 -29.81 18.91
N GLN A 93 73.51 -29.23 19.90
CA GLN A 93 72.88 -28.74 21.13
C GLN A 93 71.87 -27.62 20.83
N SER A 94 72.22 -26.64 20.01
CA SER A 94 71.29 -25.58 19.60
C SER A 94 70.08 -26.14 18.84
N ALA A 95 70.28 -27.10 17.93
CA ALA A 95 69.19 -27.76 17.23
C ALA A 95 68.29 -28.55 18.19
N LEU A 96 68.87 -29.21 19.19
CA LEU A 96 68.15 -29.97 20.20
C LEU A 96 67.35 -29.05 21.14
N ASP A 97 67.90 -27.89 21.51
CA ASP A 97 67.19 -26.89 22.32
C ASP A 97 66.05 -26.22 21.53
N ASN A 98 66.24 -25.96 20.24
CA ASN A 98 65.16 -25.50 19.36
C ASN A 98 64.04 -26.55 19.23
N LEU A 99 64.40 -27.83 19.08
CA LEU A 99 63.42 -28.92 19.04
C LEU A 99 62.70 -29.11 20.38
N LYS A 100 63.39 -28.95 21.52
CA LYS A 100 62.76 -28.94 22.84
C LYS A 100 61.77 -27.78 22.97
N TRP A 101 62.15 -26.57 22.57
CA TRP A 101 61.24 -25.42 22.60
C TRP A 101 60.00 -25.66 21.74
N VAL A 102 60.16 -26.16 20.50
CA VAL A 102 59.01 -26.52 19.65
C VAL A 102 58.15 -27.60 20.29
N ARG A 103 58.77 -28.64 20.87
CA ARG A 103 58.06 -29.73 21.55
C ARG A 103 57.27 -29.22 22.76
N ASP A 104 57.85 -28.33 23.55
CA ASP A 104 57.26 -27.83 24.78
C ASP A 104 56.15 -26.78 24.49
N GLN A 105 56.25 -26.02 23.39
CA GLN A 105 55.24 -25.03 22.97
C GLN A 105 54.09 -25.64 22.14
N ARG A 106 54.32 -26.76 21.45
CA ARG A 106 53.32 -27.42 20.58
C ARG A 106 51.99 -27.73 21.29
N PRO A 107 51.96 -28.23 22.54
CA PRO A 107 50.70 -28.44 23.27
C PRO A 107 49.93 -27.14 23.51
N GLY A 108 50.63 -26.04 23.81
CA GLY A 108 50.02 -24.72 24.01
C GLY A 108 49.36 -24.19 22.74
N TYR A 109 50.06 -24.26 21.61
CA TYR A 109 49.51 -23.91 20.29
C TYR A 109 48.35 -24.83 19.88
N ALA A 110 48.45 -26.13 20.12
CA ALA A 110 47.35 -27.07 19.84
C ALA A 110 46.11 -26.75 20.68
N SER A 111 46.30 -26.40 21.96
CA SER A 111 45.20 -26.01 22.86
C SER A 111 44.53 -24.70 22.42
N THR A 112 45.30 -23.69 22.00
CA THR A 112 44.72 -22.41 21.53
C THR A 112 44.02 -22.56 20.19
N ILE A 113 44.57 -23.34 19.26
CA ILE A 113 43.88 -23.68 17.99
C ILE A 113 42.58 -24.43 18.28
N ASN A 114 42.59 -25.40 19.20
CA ASN A 114 41.37 -26.12 19.58
C ASN A 114 40.33 -25.18 20.21
N ALA A 115 40.75 -24.28 21.12
CA ALA A 115 39.87 -23.29 21.72
C ALA A 115 39.29 -22.33 20.66
N LEU A 116 40.11 -21.87 19.71
CA LEU A 116 39.66 -21.04 18.60
C LEU A 116 38.64 -21.77 17.71
N ASN A 117 38.87 -23.05 17.40
CA ASN A 117 37.94 -23.87 16.63
C ASN A 117 36.59 -24.01 17.36
N ILE A 118 36.61 -24.29 18.66
CA ILE A 118 35.39 -24.38 19.49
C ILE A 118 34.63 -23.05 19.49
N GLN A 119 35.32 -21.91 19.64
CA GLN A 119 34.68 -20.59 19.62
C GLN A 119 34.13 -20.24 18.24
N THR A 120 34.85 -20.58 17.17
CA THR A 120 34.38 -20.41 15.79
C THR A 120 33.11 -21.23 15.54
N GLU A 121 33.07 -22.49 15.99
CA GLU A 121 31.87 -23.33 15.87
C GLU A 121 30.69 -22.80 16.69
N ARG A 122 30.96 -22.21 17.88
CA ARG A 122 29.93 -21.53 18.68
C ARG A 122 29.41 -20.27 18.00
N LEU A 123 30.29 -19.46 17.42
CA LEU A 123 29.92 -18.26 16.68
C LEU A 123 29.09 -18.60 15.44
N ASN A 124 29.48 -19.63 14.69
CA ASN A 124 28.73 -20.11 13.53
C ASN A 124 27.33 -20.57 13.93
N ARG A 125 27.20 -21.41 14.97
CA ARG A 125 25.90 -21.84 15.50
C ARG A 125 25.03 -20.67 15.98
N ALA A 126 25.63 -19.67 16.65
CA ALA A 126 24.90 -18.48 17.07
C ALA A 126 24.43 -17.64 15.88
N THR A 127 25.25 -17.53 14.83
CA THR A 127 24.92 -16.80 13.59
C THR A 127 23.79 -17.48 12.83
N GLU A 128 23.82 -18.81 12.72
CA GLU A 128 22.74 -19.62 12.15
C GLU A 128 21.44 -19.46 12.94
N ALA A 129 21.50 -19.49 14.28
CA ALA A 129 20.34 -19.30 15.14
C ALA A 129 19.71 -17.90 14.96
N ILE A 130 20.51 -16.84 14.95
CA ILE A 130 20.04 -15.46 14.70
C ILE A 130 19.39 -15.35 13.31
N THR A 131 19.99 -15.99 12.29
CA THR A 131 19.43 -16.00 10.94
C THR A 131 18.07 -16.72 10.90
N ALA A 132 17.96 -17.86 11.57
CA ALA A 132 16.70 -18.59 11.70
C ALA A 132 15.62 -17.76 12.42
N ASP A 133 15.96 -17.09 13.51
CA ASP A 133 15.02 -16.25 14.26
C ASP A 133 14.61 -14.99 13.48
N ARG A 134 15.53 -14.37 12.73
CA ARG A 134 15.20 -13.26 11.82
C ARG A 134 14.23 -13.71 10.73
N ASN A 135 14.45 -14.88 10.14
CA ASN A 135 13.54 -15.43 9.14
C ASN A 135 12.15 -15.71 9.73
N ARG A 136 12.08 -16.32 10.93
CA ARG A 136 10.81 -16.54 11.64
C ARG A 136 10.07 -15.24 11.94
N SER A 137 10.79 -14.21 12.37
CA SER A 137 10.22 -12.87 12.65
C SER A 137 9.66 -12.22 11.38
N VAL A 138 10.38 -12.28 10.27
CA VAL A 138 9.91 -11.75 8.97
C VAL A 138 8.66 -12.50 8.50
N THR A 139 8.65 -13.83 8.59
CA THR A 139 7.47 -14.64 8.25
C THR A 139 6.28 -14.28 9.14
N ALA A 140 6.46 -14.25 10.46
CA ALA A 140 5.39 -13.91 11.40
C ALA A 140 4.84 -12.49 11.18
N SER A 141 5.70 -11.52 10.86
CA SER A 141 5.29 -10.14 10.54
C SER A 141 4.49 -10.08 9.23
N THR A 142 4.93 -10.81 8.20
CA THR A 142 4.23 -10.90 6.91
C THR A 142 2.86 -11.57 7.07
N ASP A 143 2.79 -12.66 7.84
CA ASP A 143 1.55 -13.35 8.17
C ASP A 143 0.60 -12.44 8.94
N LEU A 144 1.09 -11.71 9.95
CA LEU A 144 0.29 -10.73 10.70
C LEU A 144 -0.26 -9.64 9.79
N GLN A 145 0.56 -9.09 8.88
CA GLN A 145 0.11 -8.08 7.93
C GLN A 145 -0.97 -8.63 6.98
N GLN A 146 -0.78 -9.85 6.47
CA GLN A 146 -1.76 -10.51 5.62
C GLN A 146 -3.09 -10.73 6.36
N LYS A 147 -3.05 -11.19 7.61
CA LYS A 147 -4.24 -11.39 8.44
C LYS A 147 -4.93 -10.08 8.80
N SER A 148 -4.17 -9.02 9.06
CA SER A 148 -4.70 -7.67 9.28
C SER A 148 -5.43 -7.14 8.05
N ASN A 149 -4.85 -7.28 6.85
CA ASN A 149 -5.50 -6.90 5.60
C ASN A 149 -6.79 -7.72 5.34
N GLN A 150 -6.77 -9.02 5.61
CA GLN A 150 -7.97 -9.88 5.50
C GLN A 150 -9.07 -9.45 6.47
N LEU A 151 -8.72 -9.08 7.70
CA LEU A 151 -9.66 -8.55 8.68
C LEU A 151 -10.29 -7.25 8.19
N ALA A 152 -9.47 -6.30 7.71
CA ALA A 152 -9.96 -5.02 7.18
C ALA A 152 -10.96 -5.22 6.03
N MET A 153 -10.62 -6.05 5.04
CA MET A 153 -11.53 -6.38 3.92
C MET A 153 -12.83 -7.04 4.39
N SER A 154 -12.76 -7.90 5.41
CA SER A 154 -13.94 -8.58 5.97
C SER A 154 -14.86 -7.61 6.71
N VAL A 155 -14.29 -6.64 7.44
CA VAL A 155 -15.04 -5.56 8.10
C VAL A 155 -15.71 -4.64 7.07
N GLU A 156 -15.02 -4.28 5.99
CA GLU A 156 -15.60 -3.47 4.91
C GLU A 156 -16.77 -4.19 4.22
N ARG A 157 -16.62 -5.47 3.88
CA ARG A 157 -17.72 -6.29 3.34
C ARG A 157 -18.91 -6.37 4.29
N GLN A 158 -18.65 -6.61 5.57
CA GLN A 158 -19.70 -6.64 6.60
C GLN A 158 -20.46 -5.31 6.68
N ALA A 159 -19.74 -4.17 6.62
CA ALA A 159 -20.36 -2.85 6.64
C ALA A 159 -21.21 -2.61 5.38
N ALA A 160 -20.73 -3.01 4.21
CA ALA A 160 -21.47 -2.91 2.95
C ALA A 160 -22.73 -3.79 2.97
N ALA A 161 -22.63 -5.05 3.43
CA ALA A 161 -23.76 -5.97 3.54
C ALA A 161 -24.82 -5.48 4.53
N ARG A 162 -24.41 -4.92 5.68
CA ARG A 162 -25.32 -4.27 6.65
C ARG A 162 -26.04 -3.08 6.06
N LYS A 163 -25.32 -2.23 5.32
CA LYS A 163 -25.93 -1.09 4.62
C LYS A 163 -26.95 -1.58 3.59
N ARG A 164 -26.58 -2.55 2.75
CA ARG A 164 -27.49 -3.15 1.76
C ARG A 164 -28.75 -3.73 2.42
N SER A 165 -28.62 -4.44 3.54
CA SER A 165 -29.77 -4.95 4.30
C SER A 165 -30.67 -3.82 4.80
N ALA A 166 -30.10 -2.77 5.39
CA ALA A 166 -30.87 -1.63 5.89
C ALA A 166 -31.61 -0.89 4.75
N ASP A 167 -30.95 -0.71 3.61
CA ASP A 167 -31.54 -0.09 2.41
C ASP A 167 -32.69 -0.96 1.85
N LEU A 168 -32.54 -2.29 1.85
CA LEU A 168 -33.61 -3.23 1.45
C LEU A 168 -34.80 -3.19 2.41
N ASP A 169 -34.57 -3.12 3.73
CA ASP A 169 -35.62 -3.01 4.73
C ASP A 169 -36.38 -1.68 4.59
N ALA A 170 -35.67 -0.58 4.34
CA ALA A 170 -36.27 0.73 4.06
C ALA A 170 -37.09 0.73 2.76
N LEU A 171 -36.58 0.08 1.70
CA LEU A 171 -37.32 -0.09 0.45
C LEU A 171 -38.58 -0.94 0.66
N HIS A 172 -38.48 -2.02 1.44
CA HIS A 172 -39.63 -2.86 1.78
C HIS A 172 -40.71 -2.07 2.53
N ALA A 173 -40.32 -1.24 3.49
CA ALA A 173 -41.26 -0.39 4.24
C ALA A 173 -42.02 0.61 3.35
N THR A 174 -41.42 1.03 2.22
CA THR A 174 -42.04 1.96 1.26
C THR A 174 -42.81 1.27 0.14
N LEU A 175 -42.82 -0.07 0.07
CA LEU A 175 -43.52 -0.84 -0.95
C LEU A 175 -45.04 -0.63 -0.92
N GLY A 176 -45.64 -0.58 0.28
CA GLY A 176 -47.07 -0.29 0.44
C GLY A 176 -47.46 1.10 -0.09
N PRO A 177 -46.80 2.18 0.37
CA PRO A 177 -46.97 3.52 -0.20
C PRO A 177 -46.77 3.60 -1.71
N TRP A 178 -45.74 2.92 -2.25
CA TRP A 178 -45.50 2.85 -3.69
C TRP A 178 -46.69 2.22 -4.43
N LYS A 179 -47.20 1.08 -3.95
CA LYS A 179 -48.36 0.41 -4.52
C LYS A 179 -49.61 1.29 -4.47
N ALA A 180 -49.84 1.96 -3.33
CA ALA A 180 -50.96 2.90 -3.19
C ALA A 180 -50.85 4.07 -4.19
N SER A 181 -49.64 4.58 -4.44
CA SER A 181 -49.41 5.61 -5.46
C SER A 181 -49.66 5.12 -6.88
N MET A 182 -49.28 3.88 -7.21
CA MET A 182 -49.62 3.25 -8.49
C MET A 182 -51.14 3.10 -8.69
N ASP A 183 -51.85 2.63 -7.66
CA ASP A 183 -53.31 2.48 -7.70
C ASP A 183 -54.01 3.83 -7.83
N ARG A 184 -53.54 4.82 -7.06
CA ARG A 184 -54.04 6.19 -7.14
C ARG A 184 -53.80 6.80 -8.52
N LEU A 185 -52.68 6.53 -9.17
CA LEU A 185 -52.40 7.00 -10.52
C LEU A 185 -53.41 6.41 -11.54
N ALA A 186 -53.79 5.14 -11.39
CA ALA A 186 -54.82 4.53 -12.21
C ALA A 186 -56.20 5.17 -11.99
N GLU A 187 -56.56 5.46 -10.74
CA GLU A 187 -57.79 6.17 -10.39
C GLU A 187 -57.82 7.60 -10.96
N ILE A 188 -56.71 8.35 -10.82
CA ILE A 188 -56.57 9.70 -11.40
C ILE A 188 -56.83 9.67 -12.90
N ARG A 189 -56.27 8.70 -13.63
CA ARG A 189 -56.49 8.57 -15.09
C ARG A 189 -57.96 8.35 -15.44
N GLN A 190 -58.69 7.57 -14.63
CA GLN A 190 -60.13 7.37 -14.83
C GLN A 190 -60.91 8.66 -14.54
N GLN A 191 -60.57 9.39 -13.48
CA GLN A 191 -61.19 10.66 -13.12
C GLN A 191 -60.91 11.75 -14.17
N GLU A 192 -59.68 11.86 -14.66
CA GLU A 192 -59.30 12.76 -15.76
C GLU A 192 -60.13 12.45 -17.01
N ALA A 193 -60.29 11.18 -17.38
CA ALA A 193 -61.10 10.79 -18.54
C ALA A 193 -62.58 11.17 -18.38
N ALA A 194 -63.16 10.96 -17.20
CA ALA A 194 -64.54 11.32 -16.91
C ALA A 194 -64.75 12.84 -16.95
N LEU A 195 -63.88 13.62 -16.31
CA LEU A 195 -63.95 15.08 -16.29
C LEU A 195 -63.74 15.70 -17.67
N ASN A 196 -62.82 15.15 -18.47
CA ASN A 196 -62.63 15.59 -19.85
C ASN A 196 -63.89 15.33 -20.69
N LYS A 197 -64.58 14.20 -20.48
CA LYS A 197 -65.87 13.94 -21.14
C LYS A 197 -66.93 14.96 -20.73
N THR A 198 -67.05 15.27 -19.44
CA THR A 198 -67.98 16.30 -18.96
C THR A 198 -67.65 17.68 -19.55
N LEU A 199 -66.37 18.04 -19.65
CA LEU A 199 -65.95 19.31 -20.25
C LEU A 199 -66.34 19.40 -21.74
N LEU A 200 -66.22 18.29 -22.48
CA LEU A 200 -66.67 18.21 -23.88
C LEU A 200 -68.19 18.38 -24.01
N GLU A 201 -68.98 17.73 -23.14
CA GLU A 201 -70.44 17.85 -23.12
C GLU A 201 -70.88 19.30 -22.80
N LEU A 202 -70.26 19.93 -21.80
CA LEU A 202 -70.50 21.32 -21.43
C LEU A 202 -70.12 22.29 -22.57
N GLY A 203 -68.98 22.04 -23.22
CA GLY A 203 -68.52 22.82 -24.36
C GLY A 203 -69.42 22.68 -25.60
N ALA A 204 -70.02 21.51 -25.80
CA ALA A 204 -70.97 21.27 -26.90
C ALA A 204 -72.33 21.96 -26.66
N ALA A 205 -72.75 22.13 -25.41
CA ALA A 205 -74.02 22.80 -25.07
C ALA A 205 -73.96 24.33 -25.21
N GLU A 206 -72.79 24.94 -25.00
CA GLU A 206 -72.60 26.40 -25.07
C GLU A 206 -73.01 27.02 -26.42
N PRO A 207 -72.58 26.52 -27.60
CA PRO A 207 -72.98 27.11 -28.88
C PRO A 207 -74.49 27.00 -29.14
N THR A 208 -75.14 25.93 -28.68
CA THR A 208 -76.59 25.79 -28.81
C THR A 208 -77.34 26.83 -27.99
N LEU A 209 -76.93 27.05 -26.74
CA LEU A 209 -77.53 28.08 -25.88
C LEU A 209 -77.23 29.49 -26.41
N GLN A 210 -76.02 29.73 -26.90
CA GLN A 210 -75.65 31.01 -27.50
C GLN A 210 -76.49 31.32 -28.75
N ALA A 211 -76.68 30.34 -29.64
CA ALA A 211 -77.52 30.51 -30.83
C ALA A 211 -78.99 30.84 -30.47
N GLN A 212 -79.51 30.27 -29.37
CA GLN A 212 -80.86 30.59 -28.88
C GLN A 212 -80.95 32.03 -28.37
N LEU A 213 -79.92 32.55 -27.67
CA LEU A 213 -79.86 33.97 -27.29
C LEU A 213 -79.77 34.89 -28.51
N ASP A 214 -78.90 34.55 -29.46
CA ASP A 214 -78.68 35.35 -30.66
C ASP A 214 -79.95 35.44 -31.52
N THR A 215 -80.82 34.42 -31.45
CA THR A 215 -82.14 34.41 -32.09
C THR A 215 -83.20 35.17 -31.27
N GLY A 216 -83.16 35.08 -29.93
CA GLY A 216 -84.15 35.71 -29.05
C GLY A 216 -84.05 37.23 -28.98
N ASN A 217 -82.84 37.79 -28.94
CA ASN A 217 -82.61 39.24 -28.85
C ASN A 217 -83.24 40.06 -30.01
N PRO A 218 -83.08 39.70 -31.29
CA PRO A 218 -83.72 40.43 -32.39
C PRO A 218 -85.24 40.27 -32.36
N GLN A 219 -85.78 39.11 -31.96
CA GLN A 219 -87.21 38.93 -31.76
C GLN A 219 -87.77 39.83 -30.66
N GLN A 220 -87.04 39.98 -29.55
CA GLN A 220 -87.42 40.88 -28.46
C GLN A 220 -87.50 42.32 -28.98
N THR A 221 -86.49 42.75 -29.72
CA THR A 221 -86.45 44.09 -30.33
C THR A 221 -87.60 44.29 -31.32
N ALA A 222 -87.97 43.26 -32.09
CA ALA A 222 -89.09 43.32 -33.02
C ALA A 222 -90.44 43.48 -32.30
N PHE A 223 -90.70 42.71 -31.24
CA PHE A 223 -91.91 42.86 -30.44
C PHE A 223 -92.00 44.22 -29.75
N GLU A 224 -90.88 44.73 -29.22
CA GLU A 224 -90.83 46.08 -28.63
C GLU A 224 -91.22 47.16 -29.65
N ARG A 225 -90.81 47.04 -30.92
CA ARG A 225 -91.25 47.96 -31.99
C ARG A 225 -92.74 47.81 -32.28
N VAL A 226 -93.25 46.59 -32.43
CA VAL A 226 -94.68 46.34 -32.70
C VAL A 226 -95.57 46.92 -31.59
N ILE A 227 -95.17 46.75 -30.33
CA ILE A 227 -95.88 47.33 -29.18
C ILE A 227 -95.83 48.86 -29.24
N ALA A 228 -94.65 49.45 -29.51
CA ALA A 228 -94.52 50.90 -29.61
C ALA A 228 -95.34 51.51 -30.76
N ASP A 229 -95.39 50.83 -31.91
CA ASP A 229 -96.19 51.25 -33.06
C ASP A 229 -97.70 51.09 -32.76
N ALA A 230 -98.11 49.99 -32.15
CA ALA A 230 -99.49 49.77 -31.71
C ALA A 230 -99.94 50.80 -30.66
N ASP A 231 -99.08 51.16 -29.71
CA ASP A 231 -99.34 52.19 -28.70
C ASP A 231 -99.46 53.59 -29.31
N ARG A 232 -98.65 53.88 -30.34
CA ARG A 232 -98.77 55.11 -31.13
C ARG A 232 -100.13 55.14 -31.85
N SER A 233 -100.47 54.08 -32.59
CA SER A 233 -101.76 53.99 -33.30
C SER A 233 -102.96 54.02 -32.36
N GLN A 234 -102.89 53.38 -31.19
CA GLN A 234 -103.95 53.42 -30.18
C GLN A 234 -104.11 54.81 -29.57
N SER A 235 -103.00 55.54 -29.36
CA SER A 235 -103.03 56.92 -28.88
C SER A 235 -103.66 57.86 -29.91
N GLU A 236 -103.29 57.71 -31.19
CA GLU A 236 -103.89 58.45 -32.31
C GLU A 236 -105.39 58.13 -32.44
N LEU A 237 -105.78 56.85 -32.35
CA LEU A 237 -107.18 56.43 -32.39
C LEU A 237 -107.97 57.01 -31.21
N ARG A 238 -107.44 56.96 -29.98
CA ARG A 238 -108.07 57.57 -28.81
C ARG A 238 -108.27 59.08 -29.00
N GLN A 239 -107.30 59.76 -29.59
CA GLN A 239 -107.42 61.18 -29.90
C GLN A 239 -108.55 61.42 -30.91
N LEU A 240 -108.61 60.67 -32.01
CA LEU A 240 -109.67 60.78 -33.02
C LEU A 240 -111.06 60.42 -32.46
N LEU A 241 -111.17 59.35 -31.69
CA LEU A 241 -112.42 58.93 -31.05
C LEU A 241 -112.90 59.95 -30.00
N SER A 242 -111.98 60.58 -29.26
CA SER A 242 -112.33 61.67 -28.34
C SER A 242 -112.83 62.92 -29.07
N GLN A 243 -112.30 63.20 -30.26
CA GLN A 243 -112.82 64.26 -31.13
C GLN A 243 -114.20 63.89 -31.66
N LEU A 244 -114.38 62.64 -32.11
CA LEU A 244 -115.65 62.12 -32.60
C LEU A 244 -116.76 62.21 -31.55
N GLN A 245 -116.47 61.81 -30.31
CA GLN A 245 -117.42 61.82 -29.19
C GLN A 245 -117.98 63.23 -28.93
N LYS A 246 -117.19 64.30 -29.15
CA LYS A 246 -117.64 65.70 -29.02
C LYS A 246 -118.68 66.10 -30.07
N HIS A 247 -118.77 65.36 -31.16
CA HIS A 247 -119.64 65.63 -32.30
C HIS A 247 -120.85 64.67 -32.38
N VAL A 248 -121.00 63.73 -31.43
CA VAL A 248 -122.15 62.83 -31.35
C VAL A 248 -123.30 63.55 -30.63
N THR A 249 -124.34 63.94 -31.37
CA THR A 249 -125.52 64.65 -30.85
C THR A 249 -126.77 63.78 -30.67
N ASP A 250 -126.80 62.59 -31.27
CA ASP A 250 -127.89 61.62 -31.21
C ASP A 250 -127.35 60.17 -31.29
N GLY A 251 -128.23 59.17 -31.46
CA GLY A 251 -127.84 57.76 -31.59
C GLY A 251 -127.26 57.37 -32.95
N ASN A 252 -127.21 58.29 -33.93
CA ASN A 252 -126.77 57.99 -35.28
C ASN A 252 -125.27 58.26 -35.46
N CYS A 253 -124.50 57.25 -35.83
CA CYS A 253 -123.05 57.39 -35.91
C CYS A 253 -122.62 58.16 -37.18
N PRO A 254 -121.89 59.29 -37.05
CA PRO A 254 -121.48 60.10 -38.20
C PRO A 254 -120.42 59.45 -39.10
N LEU A 255 -119.79 58.35 -38.66
CA LEU A 255 -118.78 57.63 -39.46
C LEU A 255 -119.35 56.48 -40.27
N CYS A 256 -120.26 55.69 -39.69
CA CYS A 256 -120.82 54.50 -40.37
C CYS A 256 -122.27 54.69 -40.83
N GLY A 257 -122.95 55.77 -40.42
CA GLY A 257 -124.35 56.04 -40.76
C GLY A 257 -125.33 55.04 -40.16
N PHE A 258 -124.89 54.21 -39.20
CA PHE A 258 -125.71 53.23 -38.51
C PHE A 258 -126.33 53.86 -37.26
N ASP A 259 -127.61 53.56 -37.02
CA ASP A 259 -128.30 53.94 -35.80
C ASP A 259 -127.97 52.92 -34.70
N HIS A 260 -127.35 53.39 -33.62
CA HIS A 260 -126.99 52.59 -32.46
C HIS A 260 -128.07 52.64 -31.37
N GLY A 261 -129.25 53.19 -31.67
CA GLY A 261 -130.42 53.22 -30.80
C GLY A 261 -130.46 54.39 -29.83
N SER A 262 -129.33 54.73 -29.20
CA SER A 262 -129.23 55.92 -28.33
C SER A 262 -127.82 56.53 -28.34
N GLN A 263 -127.74 57.83 -27.99
CA GLN A 263 -126.47 58.54 -27.84
C GLN A 263 -125.55 57.84 -26.82
N ASP A 264 -126.12 57.39 -25.70
CA ASP A 264 -125.38 56.71 -24.64
C ASP A 264 -124.81 55.37 -25.11
N GLU A 265 -125.54 54.62 -25.95
CA GLU A 265 -125.09 53.35 -26.53
C GLU A 265 -123.88 53.56 -27.46
N LEU A 266 -123.94 54.59 -28.31
CA LEU A 266 -122.86 54.96 -29.21
C LEU A 266 -121.62 55.46 -28.45
N VAL A 267 -121.82 56.29 -27.42
CA VAL A 267 -120.75 56.75 -26.54
C VAL A 267 -120.11 55.57 -25.79
N ARG A 268 -120.91 54.61 -25.29
CA ARG A 268 -120.41 53.38 -24.66
C ARG A 268 -119.53 52.57 -25.62
N HIS A 269 -119.97 52.37 -26.86
CA HIS A 269 -119.18 51.66 -27.86
C HIS A 269 -117.88 52.39 -28.23
N ILE A 270 -117.89 53.72 -28.35
CA ILE A 270 -116.68 54.52 -28.57
C ILE A 270 -115.71 54.35 -27.39
N GLN A 271 -116.22 54.39 -26.16
CA GLN A 271 -115.42 54.18 -24.95
C GLN A 271 -114.83 52.77 -24.87
N GLU A 272 -115.59 51.73 -25.24
CA GLU A 272 -115.09 50.35 -25.33
C GLU A 272 -113.93 50.24 -26.32
N GLN A 273 -114.05 50.83 -27.50
CA GLN A 273 -112.98 50.86 -28.51
C GLN A 273 -111.74 51.64 -28.02
N MET A 274 -111.91 52.68 -27.20
CA MET A 274 -110.79 53.39 -26.57
C MET A 274 -110.06 52.54 -25.51
N THR A 275 -110.74 51.60 -24.86
CA THR A 275 -110.15 50.71 -23.85
C THR A 275 -109.51 49.45 -24.40
N LEU A 276 -109.79 49.08 -25.66
CA LEU A 276 -109.30 47.85 -26.26
C LEU A 276 -107.78 47.89 -26.46
N ASP A 277 -107.05 47.01 -25.78
CA ASP A 277 -105.60 46.91 -25.88
C ASP A 277 -105.17 46.15 -27.16
N SER A 278 -104.88 46.91 -28.21
CA SER A 278 -104.41 46.36 -29.50
C SER A 278 -103.06 45.65 -29.41
N ALA A 279 -102.26 45.91 -28.37
CA ALA A 279 -100.92 45.34 -28.19
C ALA A 279 -100.86 44.21 -27.14
N GLY A 280 -101.99 43.83 -26.52
CA GLY A 280 -102.03 42.91 -25.37
C GLY A 280 -101.37 41.55 -25.63
N THR A 281 -101.60 40.96 -26.81
CA THR A 281 -100.97 39.69 -27.22
C THR A 281 -99.46 39.84 -27.38
N ALA A 282 -99.00 40.89 -28.07
CA ALA A 282 -97.57 41.16 -28.28
C ALA A 282 -96.83 41.41 -26.96
N ARG A 283 -97.45 42.09 -25.99
CA ARG A 283 -96.90 42.27 -24.64
C ARG A 283 -96.74 40.94 -23.91
N THR A 284 -97.71 40.04 -24.04
CA THR A 284 -97.66 38.71 -23.43
C THR A 284 -96.54 37.86 -24.04
N GLU A 285 -96.41 37.88 -25.37
CA GLU A 285 -95.33 37.19 -26.09
C GLU A 285 -93.95 37.76 -25.74
N LEU A 286 -93.82 39.09 -25.64
CA LEU A 286 -92.58 39.75 -25.20
C LEU A 286 -92.20 39.34 -23.77
N ALA A 287 -93.16 39.28 -22.85
CA ALA A 287 -92.90 38.83 -21.48
C ALA A 287 -92.40 37.38 -21.45
N GLY A 288 -93.04 36.49 -22.22
CA GLY A 288 -92.61 35.10 -22.36
C GLY A 288 -91.21 34.97 -22.98
N LEU A 289 -90.90 35.77 -24.00
CA LEU A 289 -89.59 35.79 -24.64
C LEU A 289 -88.49 36.31 -23.68
N ARG A 290 -88.75 37.38 -22.95
CA ARG A 290 -87.82 37.91 -21.93
C ARG A 290 -87.53 36.87 -20.85
N GLN A 291 -88.53 36.12 -20.40
CA GLN A 291 -88.33 35.03 -19.45
C GLN A 291 -87.45 33.92 -20.04
N ARG A 292 -87.64 33.53 -21.31
CA ARG A 292 -86.78 32.54 -21.98
C ARG A 292 -85.35 33.04 -22.14
N ILE A 293 -85.14 34.29 -22.53
CA ILE A 293 -83.80 34.90 -22.64
C ILE A 293 -83.09 34.90 -21.27
N GLN A 294 -83.80 35.25 -20.21
CA GLN A 294 -83.26 35.19 -18.85
C GLN A 294 -82.90 33.76 -18.42
N GLU A 295 -83.73 32.77 -18.76
CA GLU A 295 -83.44 31.35 -18.50
C GLU A 295 -82.18 30.89 -19.23
N ILE A 296 -82.06 31.15 -20.53
CA ILE A 296 -80.90 30.76 -21.32
C ILE A 296 -79.64 31.46 -20.81
N THR A 297 -79.72 32.74 -20.47
CA THR A 297 -78.61 33.49 -19.87
C THR A 297 -78.14 32.84 -18.57
N ARG A 298 -79.08 32.41 -17.72
CA ARG A 298 -78.77 31.70 -16.47
C ARG A 298 -78.12 30.35 -16.75
N GLN A 299 -78.61 29.60 -17.74
CA GLN A 299 -78.04 28.32 -18.15
C GLN A 299 -76.61 28.47 -18.69
N LEU A 300 -76.33 29.51 -19.49
CA LEU A 300 -74.98 29.81 -19.98
C LEU A 300 -74.03 30.18 -18.83
N ALA A 301 -74.48 31.01 -17.90
CA ALA A 301 -73.68 31.35 -16.71
C ALA A 301 -73.37 30.09 -15.88
N GLY A 302 -74.38 29.24 -15.65
CA GLY A 302 -74.22 27.96 -14.96
C GLY A 302 -73.27 27.00 -15.69
N ASN A 303 -73.38 26.90 -17.02
CA ASN A 303 -72.50 26.08 -17.85
C ASN A 303 -71.04 26.55 -17.75
N ARG A 304 -70.78 27.86 -17.86
CA ARG A 304 -69.43 28.43 -17.72
C ARG A 304 -68.84 28.20 -16.34
N GLU A 305 -69.65 28.31 -15.28
CA GLU A 305 -69.19 28.02 -13.92
C GLU A 305 -68.87 26.53 -13.73
N ALA A 306 -69.70 25.65 -14.28
CA ALA A 306 -69.42 24.22 -14.30
C ALA A 306 -68.13 23.89 -15.07
N GLN A 307 -67.89 24.51 -16.23
CA GLN A 307 -66.65 24.34 -16.98
C GLN A 307 -65.43 24.77 -16.15
N LYS A 308 -65.48 25.94 -15.50
CA LYS A 308 -64.40 26.42 -14.62
C LYS A 308 -64.14 25.45 -13.46
N SER A 309 -65.21 24.95 -12.83
CA SER A 309 -65.10 23.97 -11.74
C SER A 309 -64.41 22.67 -12.21
N VAL A 310 -64.80 22.15 -13.37
CA VAL A 310 -64.17 20.96 -13.97
C VAL A 310 -62.71 21.21 -14.32
N GLN A 311 -62.36 22.37 -14.88
CA GLN A 311 -60.97 22.75 -15.18
C GLN A 311 -60.11 22.87 -13.91
N ALA A 312 -60.67 23.40 -12.82
CA ALA A 312 -59.99 23.46 -11.53
C ALA A 312 -59.70 22.05 -10.98
N GLN A 313 -60.67 21.13 -11.08
CA GLN A 313 -60.50 19.73 -10.68
C GLN A 313 -59.44 19.02 -11.53
N LEU A 314 -59.45 19.22 -12.86
CA LEU A 314 -58.41 18.68 -13.75
C LEU A 314 -57.01 19.18 -13.38
N SER A 315 -56.88 20.47 -13.03
CA SER A 315 -55.62 21.05 -12.58
C SER A 315 -55.14 20.42 -11.27
N GLN A 316 -56.05 20.14 -10.34
CA GLN A 316 -55.74 19.45 -9.08
C GLN A 316 -55.28 18.01 -9.33
N LEU A 317 -55.96 17.28 -10.21
CA LEU A 317 -55.58 15.92 -10.60
C LEU A 317 -54.22 15.88 -11.29
N ALA A 318 -53.91 16.84 -12.15
CA ALA A 318 -52.60 16.94 -12.80
C ALA A 318 -51.46 17.12 -11.77
N ASN A 319 -51.69 17.92 -10.72
CA ASN A 319 -50.72 18.09 -9.63
C ASN A 319 -50.56 16.81 -8.80
N ASP A 320 -51.65 16.11 -8.45
CA ASP A 320 -51.60 14.81 -7.76
C ASP A 320 -50.83 13.79 -8.62
N ARG A 321 -51.12 13.73 -9.93
CA ARG A 321 -50.42 12.86 -10.89
C ARG A 321 -48.90 13.07 -10.85
N ILE A 322 -48.44 14.31 -10.97
CA ILE A 322 -47.00 14.65 -10.92
C ILE A 322 -46.39 14.22 -9.58
N ALA A 323 -47.11 14.40 -8.47
CA ALA A 323 -46.63 13.99 -7.15
C ALA A 323 -46.50 12.46 -7.04
N ARG A 324 -47.48 11.70 -7.57
CA ARG A 324 -47.43 10.22 -7.60
C ARG A 324 -46.33 9.70 -8.52
N ASP A 325 -46.18 10.25 -9.71
CA ASP A 325 -45.12 9.87 -10.64
C ASP A 325 -43.73 10.06 -10.02
N ARG A 326 -43.51 11.18 -9.30
CA ARG A 326 -42.26 11.40 -8.55
C ARG A 326 -42.03 10.32 -7.50
N GLN A 327 -43.04 9.99 -6.69
CA GLN A 327 -42.93 8.94 -5.67
C GLN A 327 -42.60 7.57 -6.29
N ILE A 328 -43.28 7.23 -7.39
CA ILE A 328 -43.05 5.99 -8.13
C ILE A 328 -41.61 5.94 -8.66
N ASN A 329 -41.14 7.01 -9.29
CA ASN A 329 -39.79 7.09 -9.84
C ASN A 329 -38.70 7.07 -8.77
N THR A 330 -38.89 7.75 -7.64
CA THR A 330 -37.93 7.71 -6.51
C THR A 330 -37.80 6.29 -5.97
N TRP A 331 -38.93 5.59 -5.78
CA TRP A 331 -38.91 4.20 -5.35
C TRP A 331 -38.23 3.30 -6.39
N ALA A 332 -38.57 3.46 -7.68
CA ALA A 332 -37.98 2.68 -8.78
C ALA A 332 -36.46 2.86 -8.88
N ASN A 333 -35.96 4.10 -8.81
CA ASN A 333 -34.52 4.38 -8.82
C ASN A 333 -33.78 3.75 -7.63
N THR A 334 -34.43 3.70 -6.46
CA THR A 334 -33.86 3.06 -5.26
C THR A 334 -33.83 1.54 -5.43
N ALA A 335 -34.90 0.97 -5.99
CA ALA A 335 -34.98 -0.45 -6.31
C ALA A 335 -33.92 -0.87 -7.34
N ASP A 336 -33.76 -0.10 -8.42
CA ASP A 336 -32.75 -0.34 -9.45
C ASP A 336 -31.32 -0.25 -8.89
N GLY A 337 -31.06 0.71 -8.00
CA GLY A 337 -29.78 0.83 -7.29
C GLY A 337 -29.46 -0.38 -6.39
N LEU A 338 -30.47 -1.15 -6.00
CA LEU A 338 -30.36 -2.40 -5.26
C LEU A 338 -30.43 -3.65 -6.17
N GLY A 339 -30.44 -3.46 -7.49
CA GLY A 339 -30.50 -4.55 -8.48
C GLY A 339 -31.87 -5.23 -8.59
N LEU A 340 -32.94 -4.58 -8.14
CA LEU A 340 -34.30 -5.08 -8.22
C LEU A 340 -34.97 -4.61 -9.51
N ASN A 341 -35.84 -5.44 -10.09
CA ASN A 341 -36.60 -5.02 -11.26
C ASN A 341 -37.87 -4.27 -10.84
N ALA A 342 -37.81 -2.93 -10.78
CA ALA A 342 -38.92 -2.07 -10.37
C ALA A 342 -40.19 -2.22 -11.24
N SER A 343 -40.08 -2.75 -12.46
CA SER A 343 -41.21 -2.99 -13.36
C SER A 343 -41.98 -4.28 -13.08
N ALA A 344 -41.46 -5.14 -12.19
CA ALA A 344 -42.11 -6.37 -11.83
C ALA A 344 -43.39 -6.14 -11.01
N GLY A 345 -44.31 -7.11 -11.03
CA GLY A 345 -45.53 -7.05 -10.20
C GLY A 345 -45.21 -7.11 -8.70
N LEU A 346 -46.14 -6.65 -7.86
CA LEU A 346 -45.96 -6.55 -6.40
C LEU A 346 -45.47 -7.86 -5.75
N THR A 347 -46.05 -9.00 -6.13
CA THR A 347 -45.67 -10.32 -5.62
C THR A 347 -44.21 -10.64 -5.95
N GLU A 348 -43.78 -10.34 -7.16
CA GLU A 348 -42.43 -10.59 -7.64
C GLU A 348 -41.42 -9.64 -6.99
N LEU A 349 -41.78 -8.36 -6.83
CA LEU A 349 -40.97 -7.39 -6.08
C LEU A 349 -40.76 -7.82 -4.63
N THR A 350 -41.83 -8.24 -3.95
CA THR A 350 -41.78 -8.74 -2.57
C THR A 350 -40.84 -9.95 -2.48
N ARG A 351 -40.91 -10.86 -3.47
CA ARG A 351 -40.04 -12.03 -3.56
C ARG A 351 -38.57 -11.62 -3.77
N GLN A 352 -38.28 -10.69 -4.68
CA GLN A 352 -36.92 -10.21 -4.95
C GLN A 352 -36.32 -9.51 -3.73
N ILE A 353 -37.09 -8.64 -3.06
CA ILE A 353 -36.65 -7.97 -1.82
C ILE A 353 -36.33 -9.00 -0.74
N SER A 354 -37.20 -9.99 -0.54
CA SER A 354 -37.00 -11.05 0.46
C SER A 354 -35.78 -11.93 0.15
N ALA A 355 -35.57 -12.26 -1.13
CA ALA A 355 -34.40 -13.03 -1.58
C ALA A 355 -33.10 -12.25 -1.35
N ASN A 356 -33.05 -10.98 -1.75
CA ASN A 356 -31.88 -10.12 -1.55
C ASN A 356 -31.63 -9.83 -0.07
N ALA A 357 -32.67 -9.68 0.74
CA ALA A 357 -32.53 -9.50 2.18
C ALA A 357 -31.96 -10.77 2.85
N THR A 358 -32.38 -11.95 2.38
CA THR A 358 -31.83 -13.23 2.85
C THR A 358 -30.36 -13.36 2.45
N GLU A 359 -30.01 -13.05 1.20
CA GLU A 359 -28.62 -13.04 0.72
C GLU A 359 -27.75 -12.09 1.55
N ALA A 360 -28.21 -10.84 1.78
CA ALA A 360 -27.48 -9.87 2.59
C ALA A 360 -27.29 -10.35 4.04
N ARG A 361 -28.28 -11.03 4.63
CA ARG A 361 -28.15 -11.63 5.97
C ARG A 361 -27.12 -12.75 6.00
N THR A 362 -27.15 -13.66 5.03
CA THR A 362 -26.13 -14.71 4.89
C THR A 362 -24.74 -14.09 4.74
N GLU A 363 -24.58 -13.05 3.91
CA GLU A 363 -23.31 -12.34 3.73
C GLU A 363 -22.84 -11.67 5.04
N ILE A 364 -23.74 -11.11 5.84
CA ILE A 364 -23.43 -10.57 7.17
C ILE A 364 -22.96 -11.69 8.11
N GLU A 365 -23.64 -12.84 8.13
CA GLU A 365 -23.27 -14.00 8.96
C GLU A 365 -21.90 -14.57 8.57
N ASP A 366 -21.66 -14.77 7.27
CA ASP A 366 -20.38 -15.23 6.73
C ASP A 366 -19.27 -14.21 7.03
N SER A 367 -19.54 -12.92 6.85
CA SER A 367 -18.57 -11.86 7.15
C SER A 367 -18.31 -11.76 8.66
N ASN A 368 -19.31 -11.96 9.52
CA ASN A 368 -19.12 -12.02 10.97
C ASN A 368 -18.19 -13.18 11.34
N ALA A 369 -18.41 -14.36 10.75
CA ALA A 369 -17.56 -15.52 10.98
C ALA A 369 -16.13 -15.28 10.48
N ALA A 370 -15.97 -14.66 9.31
CA ALA A 370 -14.67 -14.29 8.74
C ALA A 370 -13.93 -13.26 9.60
N VAL A 371 -14.61 -12.20 10.07
CA VAL A 371 -14.05 -11.19 10.98
C VAL A 371 -13.59 -11.85 12.28
N LYS A 372 -14.40 -12.73 12.88
CA LYS A 372 -14.04 -13.46 14.10
C LYS A 372 -12.82 -14.38 13.87
N ALA A 373 -12.79 -15.12 12.76
CA ALA A 373 -11.67 -15.98 12.42
C ALA A 373 -10.38 -15.19 12.15
N ALA A 374 -10.49 -14.06 11.44
CA ALA A 374 -9.36 -13.19 11.14
C ALA A 374 -8.82 -12.49 12.40
N ALA A 375 -9.70 -12.05 13.31
CA ALA A 375 -9.30 -11.49 14.60
C ALA A 375 -8.55 -12.52 15.46
N ASN A 376 -9.10 -13.73 15.60
CA ASN A 376 -8.43 -14.83 16.31
C ASN A 376 -7.05 -15.17 15.69
N ALA A 377 -6.95 -15.14 14.36
CA ALA A 377 -5.69 -15.40 13.66
C ALA A 377 -4.68 -14.27 13.86
N ALA A 378 -5.11 -13.01 13.88
CA ALA A 378 -4.26 -11.86 14.17
C ALA A 378 -3.75 -11.89 15.61
N ASP A 379 -4.60 -12.24 16.59
CA ASP A 379 -4.21 -12.40 17.99
C ASP A 379 -3.19 -13.54 18.16
N ALA A 380 -3.39 -14.67 17.46
CA ALA A 380 -2.43 -15.78 17.46
C ALA A 380 -1.08 -15.40 16.83
N ALA A 381 -1.10 -14.68 15.70
CA ALA A 381 0.12 -14.18 15.05
C ALA A 381 0.87 -13.19 15.95
N LYS A 382 0.14 -12.29 16.63
CA LYS A 382 0.72 -11.36 17.60
C LYS A 382 1.36 -12.09 18.77
N ALA A 383 0.67 -13.08 19.35
CA ALA A 383 1.23 -13.90 20.43
C ALA A 383 2.50 -14.66 20.00
N ALA A 384 2.57 -15.13 18.74
CA ALA A 384 3.76 -15.76 18.19
C ALA A 384 4.94 -14.78 18.05
N VAL A 385 4.68 -13.54 17.59
CA VAL A 385 5.70 -12.47 17.56
C VAL A 385 6.18 -12.14 18.97
N ASP A 386 5.27 -11.96 19.94
CA ASP A 386 5.61 -11.67 21.33
C ASP A 386 6.46 -12.80 21.96
N ALA A 387 6.14 -14.06 21.64
CA ALA A 387 6.91 -15.22 22.08
C ALA A 387 8.32 -15.26 21.46
N LEU A 388 8.46 -14.93 20.18
CA LEU A 388 9.76 -14.80 19.52
C LEU A 388 10.59 -13.67 20.15
N THR A 389 10.00 -12.50 20.38
CA THR A 389 10.66 -11.37 21.03
C THR A 389 11.14 -11.74 22.44
N LYS A 390 10.33 -12.47 23.21
CA LYS A 390 10.71 -12.97 24.54
C LYS A 390 11.82 -14.02 24.48
N SER A 391 11.80 -14.92 23.51
CA SER A 391 12.86 -15.90 23.30
C SER A 391 14.20 -15.22 22.97
N ILE A 392 14.17 -14.21 22.10
CA ILE A 392 15.36 -13.42 21.74
C ILE A 392 15.92 -12.71 22.99
N SER A 393 15.09 -12.04 23.78
CA SER A 393 15.57 -11.33 24.98
C SER A 393 16.14 -12.27 26.05
N GLN A 394 15.59 -13.48 26.20
CA GLN A 394 16.14 -14.52 27.08
C GLN A 394 17.49 -15.06 26.60
N GLN A 395 17.68 -15.21 25.29
CA GLN A 395 18.97 -15.61 24.73
C GLN A 395 20.04 -14.52 24.88
N GLU A 396 19.65 -13.24 24.81
CA GLU A 396 20.57 -12.11 25.03
C GLU A 396 21.00 -12.01 26.50
N SER A 397 20.07 -12.20 27.44
CA SER A 397 20.36 -12.17 28.87
C SER A 397 21.12 -13.41 29.38
N ALA A 398 21.09 -14.54 28.66
CA ALA A 398 21.95 -15.69 28.95
C ALA A 398 23.41 -15.53 28.46
N LYS A 399 23.71 -14.48 27.67
CA LYS A 399 25.07 -14.17 27.18
C LYS A 399 25.85 -13.21 28.09
N THR A 400 25.15 -12.48 28.96
CA THR A 400 25.73 -11.63 30.03
C THR A 400 25.89 -12.42 31.30
#